data_AF-G6EBC7-F1
#
_entry.id   AF-G6EBC7-F1
#
_cell.length_a   1.000
_cell.length_b   1.000
_cell.length_c   1.000
_cell.angle_alpha   90.00
_cell.angle_beta   90.00
_cell.angle_gamma   90.00
#
_symmetry.space_group_name_H-M   'P 1'
#
loop_
_entity.id
_entity.type
_entity.pdbx_description
1 polymer ?
#
loop_
_entity_poly.entity_id
_entity_poly.type
_entity_poly.pdbx_seq_one_letter_code
_entity_poly.pdbx_strand_id
1 'polypeptide(L)'
;MLERAGAILKLAVALAILIAGCGVGFYYGIFLPNHAEVLEARRQAEVEAEAEARRAAQQRQAAEAAQRQQAARVEYEDCVNFAQLNYKNRWAKSCRAMHESDVAEFQDCLDNFFSTEESCRRRHPIRPERGCALPSQMATALSDDRDRAKDQCLGKLQASQSGGLGVSEDPGSF
;
A
#
# COMPACT_ATOMS: atom_id res chain seq x y z
N MET A 1 -0.40 32.40 -94.83
CA MET A 1 -0.25 32.78 -93.40
C MET A 1 -1.32 32.17 -92.49
N LEU A 2 -2.48 31.72 -93.00
CA LEU A 2 -3.56 31.11 -92.20
C LEU A 2 -3.24 29.72 -91.62
N GLU A 3 -2.44 28.88 -92.27
CA GLU A 3 -2.08 27.54 -91.75
C GLU A 3 -1.26 27.57 -90.46
N ARG A 4 -0.38 28.57 -90.29
CA ARG A 4 0.43 28.71 -89.07
C ARG A 4 -0.42 29.08 -87.86
N ALA A 5 -1.49 29.85 -88.04
CA ALA A 5 -2.40 30.22 -86.97
C ALA A 5 -3.16 29.01 -86.41
N GLY A 6 -3.57 28.06 -87.28
CA GLY A 6 -4.21 26.82 -86.87
C GLY A 6 -3.28 25.88 -86.08
N ALA A 7 -1.99 25.84 -86.45
CA ALA A 7 -0.99 25.04 -85.73
C ALA A 7 -0.68 25.61 -84.33
N ILE A 8 -0.55 26.94 -84.22
CA ILE A 8 -0.29 27.62 -82.95
C ILE A 8 -1.49 27.47 -82.00
N LEU A 9 -2.72 27.56 -82.50
CA LEU A 9 -3.93 27.38 -81.69
C LEU A 9 -4.02 25.95 -81.11
N LYS A 10 -3.72 24.93 -81.92
CA LYS A 10 -3.69 23.53 -81.45
C LYS A 10 -2.61 23.31 -80.38
N LEU A 11 -1.44 23.92 -80.54
CA LEU A 11 -0.36 23.88 -79.55
C LEU A 11 -0.78 24.54 -78.24
N ALA A 12 -1.42 25.71 -78.29
CA ALA A 12 -1.89 26.42 -77.11
C ALA A 12 -2.96 25.61 -76.33
N VAL A 13 -3.91 24.99 -77.04
CA VAL A 13 -4.94 24.14 -76.42
C VAL A 13 -4.32 22.88 -75.80
N ALA A 14 -3.38 22.23 -76.49
CA ALA A 14 -2.67 21.08 -75.95
C ALA A 14 -1.89 21.44 -74.68
N LEU A 15 -1.22 22.60 -74.66
CA LEU A 15 -0.48 23.09 -73.51
C LEU A 15 -1.40 23.42 -72.32
N ALA A 16 -2.56 24.02 -72.58
CA ALA A 16 -3.55 24.32 -71.55
C ALA A 16 -4.10 23.05 -70.89
N ILE A 17 -4.37 22.00 -71.67
CA ILE A 17 -4.80 20.69 -71.15
C ILE A 17 -3.70 20.05 -70.30
N LEU A 18 -2.44 20.18 -70.73
CA LEU A 18 -1.28 19.62 -70.01
C LEU A 18 -1.06 20.31 -68.66
N ILE A 19 -1.14 21.65 -68.63
CA ILE A 19 -1.01 22.43 -67.39
C ILE A 19 -2.17 22.14 -66.44
N ALA A 20 -3.41 22.08 -66.95
CA ALA A 20 -4.58 21.73 -66.15
C ALA A 20 -4.47 20.30 -65.58
N GLY A 21 -4.04 19.33 -66.39
CA GLY A 21 -3.82 17.94 -65.96
C GLY A 21 -2.70 17.81 -64.92
N CYS A 22 -1.58 18.51 -65.10
CA CYS A 22 -0.50 18.56 -64.12
C CYS A 22 -0.92 19.24 -62.81
N GLY A 23 -1.73 20.30 -62.86
CA GLY A 23 -2.22 20.99 -61.66
C GLY A 23 -3.11 20.08 -60.81
N VAL A 24 -4.06 19.37 -61.43
CA VAL A 24 -4.92 18.41 -60.73
C VAL A 24 -4.11 17.21 -60.24
N GLY A 25 -3.21 16.66 -61.07
CA GLY A 25 -2.33 15.55 -60.68
C GLY A 25 -1.40 15.90 -59.52
N PHE A 26 -0.85 17.12 -59.48
CA PHE A 26 0.00 17.60 -58.38
C PHE A 26 -0.82 17.80 -57.09
N TYR A 27 -2.02 18.39 -57.20
CA TYR A 27 -2.90 18.59 -56.05
C TYR A 27 -3.34 17.27 -55.42
N TYR A 28 -3.78 16.31 -56.24
CA TYR A 28 -4.22 15.00 -55.74
C TYR A 28 -3.05 14.07 -55.37
N GLY A 29 -1.93 14.15 -56.08
CA GLY A 29 -0.78 13.28 -55.87
C GLY A 29 0.14 13.68 -54.72
N ILE A 30 0.22 14.97 -54.37
CA ILE A 30 1.15 15.47 -53.35
C ILE A 30 0.44 16.17 -52.19
N PHE A 31 -0.58 16.98 -52.46
CA PHE A 31 -1.20 17.80 -51.42
C PHE A 31 -2.14 16.99 -50.52
N LEU A 32 -3.01 16.17 -51.11
CA LEU A 32 -3.94 15.31 -50.38
C LEU A 32 -3.29 14.26 -49.44
N PRO A 33 -2.25 13.49 -49.85
CA PRO A 33 -1.62 12.54 -48.93
C PRO A 33 -0.97 13.22 -47.73
N ASN A 34 -0.41 14.41 -47.91
CA ASN A 34 0.25 15.17 -46.84
C ASN A 34 -0.74 15.58 -45.73
N HIS A 35 -2.00 15.88 -46.09
CA HIS A 35 -3.05 16.15 -45.10
C HIS A 35 -3.56 14.89 -44.40
N ALA A 36 -3.60 13.76 -45.10
CA ALA A 36 -4.01 12.48 -44.51
C ALA A 36 -3.00 12.00 -43.46
N GLU A 37 -1.70 12.07 -43.76
CA GLU A 37 -0.64 11.66 -42.83
C GLU A 37 -0.60 12.52 -41.56
N VAL A 38 -0.80 13.84 -41.67
CA VAL A 38 -0.86 14.73 -40.49
C VAL A 38 -2.08 14.42 -39.62
N LEU A 39 -3.22 14.09 -40.22
CA LEU A 39 -4.42 13.72 -39.47
C LEU A 39 -4.26 12.38 -38.76
N GLU A 40 -3.64 11.40 -39.43
CA GLU A 40 -3.32 10.10 -38.86
C GLU A 40 -2.29 10.21 -37.73
N ALA A 41 -1.24 11.01 -37.90
CA ALA A 41 -0.26 11.28 -36.85
C ALA A 41 -0.89 11.94 -35.62
N ARG A 42 -1.85 12.86 -35.81
CA ARG A 42 -2.61 13.44 -34.68
C ARG A 42 -3.47 12.41 -33.96
N ARG A 43 -4.18 11.55 -34.70
CA ARG A 43 -4.98 10.47 -34.08
C ARG A 43 -4.11 9.49 -33.32
N GLN A 44 -2.95 9.12 -33.88
CA GLN A 44 -2.00 8.25 -33.19
C GLN A 44 -1.47 8.90 -31.91
N ALA A 45 -1.09 10.18 -31.96
CA ALA A 45 -0.66 10.92 -30.79
C ALA A 45 -1.76 11.03 -29.71
N GLU A 46 -3.02 11.23 -30.10
CA GLU A 46 -4.16 11.24 -29.17
C GLU A 46 -4.36 9.86 -28.52
N VAL A 47 -4.31 8.78 -29.31
CA VAL A 47 -4.43 7.40 -28.79
C VAL A 47 -3.28 7.05 -27.86
N GLU A 48 -2.05 7.44 -28.18
CA GLU A 48 -0.87 7.26 -27.33
C GLU A 48 -0.99 8.06 -26.03
N ALA A 49 -1.41 9.32 -26.10
CA ALA A 49 -1.62 10.16 -24.93
C ALA A 49 -2.73 9.59 -24.01
N GLU A 50 -3.83 9.09 -24.57
CA GLU A 50 -4.87 8.40 -23.79
C GLU A 50 -4.35 7.11 -23.16
N ALA A 51 -3.57 6.32 -23.89
CA ALA A 51 -2.98 5.09 -23.38
C ALA A 51 -1.99 5.38 -22.24
N GLU A 52 -1.16 6.41 -22.36
CA GLU A 52 -0.25 6.86 -21.32
C GLU A 52 -1.00 7.39 -20.09
N ALA A 53 -2.05 8.20 -20.28
CA ALA A 53 -2.89 8.69 -19.19
C ALA A 53 -3.55 7.53 -18.43
N ARG A 54 -4.07 6.52 -19.14
CA ARG A 54 -4.64 5.31 -18.52
C ARG A 54 -3.59 4.52 -17.76
N ARG A 55 -2.39 4.32 -18.32
CA ARG A 55 -1.28 3.64 -17.65
C ARG A 55 -0.84 4.39 -16.39
N ALA A 56 -0.72 5.71 -16.46
CA ALA A 56 -0.37 6.54 -15.31
C ALA A 56 -1.46 6.47 -14.22
N ALA A 57 -2.74 6.49 -14.59
CA ALA A 57 -3.84 6.33 -13.66
C ALA A 57 -3.82 4.95 -12.98
N GLN A 58 -3.61 3.87 -13.75
CA GLN A 58 -3.48 2.51 -13.21
C GLN A 58 -2.26 2.38 -12.27
N GLN A 59 -1.12 2.96 -12.63
CA GLN A 59 0.06 2.96 -11.77
C GLN A 59 -0.17 3.70 -10.45
N ARG A 60 -0.88 4.85 -10.48
CA ARG A 60 -1.24 5.59 -9.27
C ARG A 60 -2.18 4.77 -8.38
N GLN A 61 -3.22 4.17 -8.95
CA GLN A 61 -4.14 3.30 -8.21
C GLN A 61 -3.41 2.10 -7.58
N ALA A 62 -2.51 1.45 -8.34
CA ALA A 62 -1.70 0.34 -7.82
C ALA A 62 -0.75 0.79 -6.70
N ALA A 63 -0.11 1.95 -6.85
CA ALA A 63 0.77 2.52 -5.83
C ALA A 63 0.00 2.89 -4.56
N GLU A 64 -1.17 3.52 -4.68
CA GLU A 64 -2.04 3.82 -3.54
C GLU A 64 -2.53 2.55 -2.84
N ALA A 65 -2.94 1.53 -3.60
CA ALA A 65 -3.35 0.25 -3.04
C ALA A 65 -2.19 -0.43 -2.28
N ALA A 66 -0.98 -0.42 -2.85
CA ALA A 66 0.22 -0.94 -2.20
C ALA A 66 0.55 -0.17 -0.91
N GLN A 67 0.46 1.16 -0.92
CA GLN A 67 0.68 1.99 0.26
C GLN A 67 -0.34 1.69 1.36
N ARG A 68 -1.63 1.55 1.03
CA ARG A 68 -2.67 1.19 2.00
C ARG A 68 -2.42 -0.19 2.62
N GLN A 69 -2.03 -1.18 1.79
CA GLN A 69 -1.68 -2.51 2.28
C GLN A 69 -0.45 -2.48 3.20
N GLN A 70 0.56 -1.69 2.86
CA GLN A 70 1.76 -1.54 3.68
C GLN A 70 1.43 -0.85 5.02
N ALA A 71 0.65 0.23 5.00
CA ALA A 71 0.18 0.90 6.21
C ALA A 71 -0.58 -0.05 7.13
N ALA A 72 -1.53 -0.83 6.60
CA ALA A 72 -2.28 -1.81 7.38
C ALA A 72 -1.36 -2.90 8.01
N ARG A 73 -0.31 -3.33 7.30
CA ARG A 73 0.67 -4.27 7.84
C ARG A 73 1.49 -3.66 8.99
N VAL A 74 1.94 -2.42 8.83
CA VAL A 74 2.69 -1.70 9.87
C VAL A 74 1.83 -1.53 11.12
N GLU A 75 0.58 -1.10 10.96
CA GLU A 75 -0.36 -0.96 12.08
C GLU A 75 -0.59 -2.29 12.82
N TYR A 76 -0.68 -3.40 12.08
CA TYR A 76 -0.78 -4.73 12.67
C TYR A 76 0.48 -5.11 13.47
N GLU A 77 1.66 -4.91 12.89
CA GLU A 77 2.94 -5.20 13.56
C GLU A 77 3.10 -4.38 14.83
N ASP A 78 2.78 -3.09 14.79
CA ASP A 78 2.80 -2.20 15.96
C ASP A 78 1.83 -2.67 17.04
N CYS A 79 0.61 -3.07 16.66
CA CYS A 79 -0.38 -3.59 17.58
C CYS A 79 0.12 -4.87 18.29
N VAL A 80 0.69 -5.82 17.55
CA VAL A 80 1.24 -7.06 18.12
C VAL A 80 2.46 -6.78 19.00
N ASN A 81 3.34 -5.87 18.58
CA ASN A 81 4.50 -5.46 19.36
C ASN A 81 4.07 -4.81 20.68
N PHE A 82 3.08 -3.93 20.65
CA PHE A 82 2.53 -3.32 21.84
C PHE A 82 1.93 -4.35 22.80
N ALA A 83 1.15 -5.32 22.28
CA ALA A 83 0.60 -6.42 23.08
C ALA A 83 1.72 -7.23 23.75
N GLN A 84 2.80 -7.54 23.03
CA GLN A 84 3.94 -8.27 23.55
C GLN A 84 4.73 -7.48 24.61
N LEU A 85 4.93 -6.17 24.40
CA LEU A 85 5.58 -5.29 25.37
C LEU A 85 4.76 -5.15 26.65
N ASN A 86 3.44 -5.00 26.51
CA ASN A 86 2.53 -4.95 27.65
C ASN A 86 2.57 -6.25 28.46
N TYR A 87 2.53 -7.40 27.79
CA TYR A 87 2.72 -8.71 28.44
C TYR A 87 4.01 -8.78 29.25
N LYS A 88 5.16 -8.44 28.64
CA LYS A 88 6.46 -8.43 29.32
C LYS A 88 6.51 -7.48 30.51
N ASN A 89 5.94 -6.28 30.36
CA ASN A 89 5.89 -5.28 31.43
C ASN A 89 5.01 -5.74 32.59
N ARG A 90 3.84 -6.33 32.31
CA ARG A 90 2.95 -6.88 33.34
C ARG A 90 3.62 -8.06 34.05
N TRP A 91 4.26 -8.95 33.32
CA TRP A 91 5.03 -10.06 33.91
C TRP A 91 6.11 -9.55 34.85
N ALA A 92 6.94 -8.60 34.39
CA ALA A 92 8.00 -8.01 35.20
C ALA A 92 7.45 -7.27 36.44
N LYS A 93 6.32 -6.57 36.29
CA LYS A 93 5.66 -5.90 37.42
C LYS A 93 5.17 -6.92 38.46
N SER A 94 4.56 -8.02 38.03
CA SER A 94 4.15 -9.10 38.93
C SER A 94 5.36 -9.71 39.65
N CYS A 95 6.47 -9.93 38.96
CA CYS A 95 7.70 -10.42 39.59
C CYS A 95 8.23 -9.49 40.67
N ARG A 96 8.29 -8.18 40.39
CA ARG A 96 8.72 -7.19 41.39
C ARG A 96 7.80 -7.18 42.60
N ALA A 97 6.49 -7.18 42.40
CA ALA A 97 5.53 -7.21 43.51
C ALA A 97 5.70 -8.46 44.40
N MET A 98 5.96 -9.63 43.79
CA MET A 98 6.22 -10.85 44.55
C MET A 98 7.57 -10.81 45.27
N HIS A 99 8.61 -10.28 44.63
CA HIS A 99 9.91 -10.08 45.27
C HIS A 99 9.82 -9.15 46.48
N GLU A 100 9.13 -8.01 46.33
CA GLU A 100 8.89 -7.06 47.42
C GLU A 100 8.12 -7.71 48.57
N SER A 101 7.12 -8.54 48.27
CA SER A 101 6.39 -9.33 49.27
C SER A 101 7.31 -10.33 50.00
N ASP A 102 8.16 -11.05 49.28
CA ASP A 102 9.07 -12.02 49.89
C ASP A 102 10.12 -11.33 50.78
N VAL A 103 10.61 -10.16 50.35
CA VAL A 103 11.55 -9.35 51.13
C VAL A 103 10.88 -8.86 52.42
N ALA A 104 9.63 -8.40 52.33
CA ALA A 104 8.87 -7.96 53.50
C ALA A 104 8.62 -9.13 54.48
N GLU A 105 8.17 -10.29 54.00
CA GLU A 105 7.97 -11.47 54.84
C GLU A 105 9.27 -11.97 55.47
N PHE A 106 10.38 -11.90 54.73
CA PHE A 106 11.70 -12.24 55.25
C PHE A 106 12.13 -11.27 56.36
N GLN A 107 11.92 -9.96 56.18
CA GLN A 107 12.22 -8.94 57.20
C GLN A 107 11.36 -9.13 58.46
N ASP A 108 10.05 -9.31 58.30
CA ASP A 108 9.13 -9.59 59.42
C ASP A 108 9.54 -10.85 60.20
N CYS A 109 10.07 -11.87 59.50
CA CYS A 109 10.57 -13.07 60.13
C CYS A 109 11.85 -12.81 60.96
N LEU A 110 12.76 -11.98 60.45
CA LEU A 110 14.01 -11.61 61.13
C LEU A 110 13.76 -10.77 62.39
N ASP A 111 12.73 -9.92 62.37
CA ASP A 111 12.36 -9.08 63.51
C ASP A 111 11.78 -9.88 64.69
N ASN A 112 11.44 -11.17 64.47
CA ASN A 112 10.96 -12.05 65.52
C ASN A 112 12.12 -12.62 66.36
N PHE A 113 12.09 -12.35 67.66
CA PHE A 113 13.15 -12.64 68.64
C PHE A 113 13.62 -14.11 68.69
N PHE A 114 12.78 -15.06 68.25
CA PHE A 114 13.08 -16.49 68.28
C PHE A 114 13.54 -17.07 66.93
N SER A 115 13.61 -16.25 65.88
CA SER A 115 13.99 -16.68 64.55
C SER A 115 15.50 -16.51 64.31
N THR A 116 16.11 -17.45 63.59
CA THR A 116 17.46 -17.28 63.04
C THR A 116 17.40 -16.90 61.57
N GLU A 117 18.38 -16.15 61.05
CA GLU A 117 18.42 -15.75 59.64
C GLU A 117 18.29 -16.96 58.69
N GLU A 118 18.97 -18.05 59.00
CA GLU A 118 18.94 -19.28 58.20
C GLU A 118 17.54 -19.93 58.21
N SER A 119 16.83 -19.87 59.34
CA SER A 119 15.45 -20.37 59.43
C SER A 119 14.45 -19.51 58.66
N CYS A 120 14.63 -18.18 58.66
CA CYS A 120 13.81 -17.25 57.88
C CYS A 120 14.06 -17.39 56.39
N ARG A 121 15.32 -17.51 55.96
CA ARG A 121 15.66 -17.69 54.54
C ARG A 121 15.14 -19.01 53.98
N ARG A 122 15.10 -20.07 54.80
CA ARG A 122 14.47 -21.35 54.43
C ARG A 122 12.94 -21.26 54.34
N ARG A 123 12.31 -20.47 55.20
CA ARG A 123 10.84 -20.34 55.25
C ARG A 123 10.30 -19.37 54.19
N HIS A 124 11.02 -18.29 53.90
CA HIS A 124 10.67 -17.26 52.93
C HIS A 124 11.79 -17.10 51.89
N PRO A 125 11.89 -18.01 50.90
CA PRO A 125 12.87 -17.88 49.82
C PRO A 125 12.51 -16.69 48.92
N ILE A 126 13.38 -15.69 48.90
CA ILE A 126 13.18 -14.48 48.09
C ILE A 126 13.33 -14.80 46.61
N ARG A 127 12.26 -14.63 45.84
CA ARG A 127 12.26 -14.81 44.38
C ARG A 127 13.01 -13.68 43.67
N PRO A 128 13.53 -13.88 42.45
CA PRO A 128 14.19 -12.81 41.71
C PRO A 128 13.22 -11.71 41.26
N GLU A 129 13.69 -10.47 41.20
CA GLU A 129 12.90 -9.30 40.74
C GLU A 129 12.46 -9.39 39.26
N ARG A 130 13.18 -10.16 38.43
CA ARG A 130 12.95 -10.33 36.99
C ARG A 130 13.03 -11.79 36.61
N GLY A 131 12.30 -12.17 35.55
CA GLY A 131 12.31 -13.54 35.04
C GLY A 131 11.81 -14.57 36.05
N CYS A 132 11.01 -14.14 37.03
CA CYS A 132 10.46 -15.03 38.04
C CYS A 132 9.43 -15.99 37.43
N ALA A 133 9.29 -17.16 38.07
CA ALA A 133 8.19 -18.07 37.81
C ALA A 133 6.92 -17.55 38.52
N LEU A 134 5.96 -17.05 37.75
CA LEU A 134 4.67 -16.65 38.29
C LEU A 134 3.81 -17.89 38.62
N PRO A 135 2.88 -17.77 39.60
CA PRO A 135 1.88 -18.79 39.84
C PRO A 135 1.11 -19.13 38.55
N SER A 136 0.79 -20.41 38.35
CA SER A 136 0.18 -20.91 37.12
C SER A 136 -1.04 -20.10 36.68
N GLN A 137 -1.97 -19.80 37.59
CA GLN A 137 -3.17 -19.01 37.29
C GLN A 137 -2.83 -17.62 36.75
N MET A 138 -1.83 -16.94 37.33
CA MET A 138 -1.43 -15.61 36.89
C MET A 138 -0.69 -15.66 35.55
N ALA A 139 0.20 -16.65 35.37
CA ALA A 139 0.92 -16.86 34.12
C ALA A 139 -0.04 -17.14 32.96
N THR A 140 -1.07 -17.98 33.18
CA THR A 140 -2.12 -18.27 32.23
C THR A 140 -2.93 -17.02 31.92
N ALA A 141 -3.44 -16.31 32.93
CA ALA A 141 -4.22 -15.09 32.72
C ALA A 141 -3.45 -14.02 31.90
N LEU A 142 -2.16 -13.83 32.18
CA LEU A 142 -1.32 -12.91 31.40
C LEU A 142 -1.09 -13.38 29.95
N SER A 143 -0.97 -14.70 29.74
CA SER A 143 -0.81 -15.28 28.41
C SER A 143 -2.10 -15.17 27.60
N ASP A 144 -3.25 -15.46 28.21
CA ASP A 144 -4.57 -15.32 27.59
C ASP A 144 -4.86 -13.86 27.24
N ASP A 145 -4.48 -12.91 28.11
CA ASP A 145 -4.58 -11.47 27.81
C ASP A 145 -3.76 -11.06 26.59
N ARG A 146 -2.53 -11.58 26.46
CA ARG A 146 -1.68 -11.34 25.30
C ARG A 146 -2.33 -11.92 24.04
N ASP A 147 -2.81 -13.14 24.11
CA ASP A 147 -3.36 -13.84 22.95
C ASP A 147 -4.66 -13.17 22.48
N ARG A 148 -5.54 -12.78 23.40
CA ARG A 148 -6.71 -11.94 23.10
C ARG A 148 -6.35 -10.61 22.44
N ALA A 149 -5.29 -9.94 22.91
CA ALA A 149 -4.84 -8.70 22.29
C ALA A 149 -4.32 -8.92 20.86
N LYS A 150 -3.61 -10.02 20.60
CA LYS A 150 -3.15 -10.38 19.25
C LYS A 150 -4.31 -10.72 18.31
N ASP A 151 -5.32 -11.44 18.81
CA ASP A 151 -6.53 -11.74 18.04
C ASP A 151 -7.29 -10.47 17.66
N GLN A 152 -7.36 -9.48 18.56
CA GLN A 152 -7.92 -8.17 18.26
C GLN A 152 -7.11 -7.43 17.17
N CYS A 153 -5.78 -7.51 17.21
CA CYS A 153 -4.92 -6.94 16.15
C CYS A 153 -5.20 -7.61 14.79
N LEU A 154 -5.33 -8.94 14.76
CA LEU A 154 -5.68 -9.69 13.55
C LEU A 154 -7.06 -9.28 13.01
N GLY A 155 -8.05 -9.12 13.90
CA GLY A 155 -9.39 -8.67 13.52
C GLY A 155 -9.38 -7.28 12.85
N LYS A 156 -8.57 -6.34 13.36
CA LYS A 156 -8.41 -5.02 12.74
C LYS A 156 -7.78 -5.10 11.35
N LEU A 157 -6.74 -5.94 11.19
CA LEU A 157 -6.08 -6.16 9.90
C LEU A 157 -7.03 -6.79 8.85
N GLN A 158 -7.89 -7.71 9.27
CA GLN A 158 -8.89 -8.31 8.40
C GLN A 158 -9.97 -7.28 8.00
N ALA A 159 -10.43 -6.46 8.95
CA ALA A 159 -11.39 -5.39 8.69
C ALA A 159 -10.86 -4.32 7.73
N SER A 160 -9.57 -3.95 7.84
CA SER A 160 -8.93 -3.01 6.92
C SER A 160 -8.77 -3.57 5.50
N GLN A 161 -8.63 -4.89 5.35
CA GLN A 161 -8.54 -5.55 4.05
C GLN A 161 -9.92 -5.75 3.39
N SER A 162 -10.95 -6.10 4.16
CA SER A 162 -12.31 -6.25 3.65
C SER A 162 -12.98 -4.92 3.33
N GLY A 163 -12.71 -3.86 4.10
CA GLY A 163 -13.19 -2.50 3.82
C GLY A 163 -12.61 -1.88 2.55
N GLY A 164 -11.51 -2.42 2.01
CA GLY A 164 -10.90 -1.98 0.75
C GLY A 164 -11.55 -2.56 -0.51
N LEU A 165 -12.40 -3.58 -0.39
CA LEU A 165 -13.06 -4.27 -1.51
C LEU A 165 -14.48 -3.75 -1.81
N GLY A 166 -14.94 -2.70 -1.11
CA GLY A 166 -16.34 -2.24 -1.15
C GLY A 166 -16.61 -0.91 -1.88
N VAL A 167 -15.71 -0.43 -2.75
CA VAL A 167 -15.92 0.85 -3.48
C VAL A 167 -15.70 0.64 -4.99
N SER A 168 -16.64 -0.06 -5.64
CA SER A 168 -16.93 0.12 -7.06
C SER A 168 -18.10 -0.77 -7.47
N GLU A 169 -19.32 -0.39 -7.07
CA GLU A 169 -20.52 -0.82 -7.76
C GLU A 169 -21.54 0.31 -7.67
N ASP A 170 -21.47 1.20 -8.67
CA ASP A 170 -22.50 2.18 -8.96
C ASP A 170 -23.13 1.75 -10.30
N PRO A 171 -24.16 0.87 -10.29
CA PRO A 171 -24.96 0.60 -11.47
C PRO A 171 -26.15 1.56 -11.47
N GLY A 172 -25.88 2.84 -11.75
CA GLY A 172 -26.91 3.82 -12.10
C GLY A 172 -27.43 3.56 -13.52
N SER A 173 -28.30 2.54 -13.64
CA SER A 173 -29.04 2.21 -14.85
C SER A 173 -30.13 3.25 -15.16
N PHE A 174 -30.29 3.45 -16.47
CA PHE A 174 -31.31 4.21 -17.22
C PHE A 174 -32.76 4.01 -16.76
#